data_AF-A0A0G1VYZ2-F1
#
_entry.id   AF-A0A0G1VYZ2-F1
#
_cell.length_a   1.000
_cell.length_b   1.000
_cell.length_c   1.000
_cell.angle_alpha   90.00
_cell.angle_beta   90.00
_cell.angle_gamma   90.00
#
_symmetry.space_group_name_H-M   'P 1'
#
loop_
_entity.id
_entity.type
_entity.pdbx_description
1 polymer ?
#
loop_
_entity_poly.entity_id
_entity_poly.type
_entity_poly.pdbx_seq_one_letter_code
_entity_poly.pdbx_strand_id
1 'polypeptide(L)'
;MKKEEVRKWVDSTRKTLDACRKFSKLCGKPFDRGFIGELLVLERLLKTYGAKLCSFAANGFQYVGSANKRWDISLTLGKKTVYLNAKATRVKDKTKNPRWVRQQAKTYCVIEVDPETSKQIVGKEIDIDNGSNLFYVFVDVDTWIKHGTTNFFTLSHKKAAEIFSKKYSRLYHNRVRESRSTDFWIEYKDVKEFTDPNLRRLFKQ
;
A
#
# COMPACT_ATOMS: atom_id res chain seq x y z
N MET A 1 -7.47 21.18 -8.18
CA MET A 1 -8.18 20.43 -9.26
C MET A 1 -9.62 20.95 -9.44
N LYS A 2 -10.26 20.73 -10.60
CA LYS A 2 -11.68 21.09 -10.80
C LYS A 2 -12.62 20.02 -10.23
N LYS A 3 -13.85 20.40 -9.84
CA LYS A 3 -14.85 19.49 -9.26
C LYS A 3 -15.27 18.38 -10.23
N GLU A 4 -15.46 18.74 -11.51
CA GLU A 4 -15.76 17.78 -12.58
C GLU A 4 -14.66 16.75 -12.76
N GLU A 5 -13.40 17.13 -12.57
CA GLU A 5 -12.26 16.23 -12.69
C GLU A 5 -12.24 15.20 -11.56
N VAL A 6 -12.43 15.64 -10.32
CA VAL A 6 -12.55 14.73 -9.16
C VAL A 6 -13.72 13.76 -9.34
N ARG A 7 -14.87 14.23 -9.85
CA ARG A 7 -16.02 13.37 -10.17
C ARG A 7 -15.67 12.31 -11.22
N LYS A 8 -15.03 12.71 -12.33
CA LYS A 8 -14.58 11.79 -13.38
C LYS A 8 -13.65 10.71 -12.82
N TRP A 9 -12.71 11.09 -11.95
CA TRP A 9 -11.84 10.14 -11.25
C TRP A 9 -12.64 9.16 -10.41
N VAL A 10 -13.52 9.63 -9.52
CA VAL A 10 -14.36 8.78 -8.66
C VAL A 10 -15.18 7.78 -9.49
N ASP A 11 -15.86 8.25 -10.54
CA ASP A 11 -16.70 7.40 -11.37
C ASP A 11 -15.90 6.36 -12.14
N SER A 12 -14.74 6.76 -12.69
CA SER A 12 -13.87 5.87 -13.47
C SER A 12 -13.26 4.79 -12.59
N THR A 13 -12.70 5.17 -11.43
CA THR A 13 -12.15 4.22 -10.45
C THR A 13 -13.22 3.23 -9.99
N ARG A 14 -14.43 3.70 -9.68
CA ARG A 14 -15.54 2.82 -9.26
C ARG A 14 -15.94 1.83 -10.36
N LYS A 15 -16.11 2.30 -11.60
CA LYS A 15 -16.44 1.43 -12.74
C LYS A 15 -15.38 0.36 -12.98
N THR A 16 -14.10 0.72 -12.89
CA THR A 16 -12.99 -0.23 -13.05
C THR A 16 -12.97 -1.26 -11.91
N LEU A 17 -13.15 -0.83 -10.66
CA LEU A 17 -13.26 -1.72 -9.51
C LEU A 17 -14.45 -2.70 -9.67
N ASP A 18 -15.61 -2.22 -10.10
CA ASP A 18 -16.77 -3.08 -10.38
C ASP A 18 -16.47 -4.11 -11.48
N ALA A 19 -15.77 -3.70 -12.54
CA ALA A 19 -15.32 -4.61 -13.60
C ALA A 19 -14.33 -5.66 -13.07
N CYS A 20 -13.36 -5.28 -12.24
CA CYS A 20 -12.42 -6.23 -11.61
C CYS A 20 -13.14 -7.28 -10.76
N ARG A 21 -14.19 -6.89 -9.99
CA ARG A 21 -14.99 -7.87 -9.22
C ARG A 21 -15.80 -8.79 -10.13
N LYS A 22 -16.46 -8.24 -11.15
CA LYS A 22 -17.22 -9.03 -12.13
C LYS A 22 -16.31 -10.05 -12.81
N PHE A 23 -15.15 -9.62 -13.29
CA PHE A 23 -14.15 -10.49 -13.89
C PHE A 23 -13.70 -11.58 -12.91
N SER A 24 -13.39 -11.22 -11.66
CA SER A 24 -12.96 -12.19 -10.65
C SER A 24 -14.03 -13.24 -10.32
N LYS A 25 -15.32 -12.89 -10.40
CA LYS A 25 -16.43 -13.85 -10.23
C LYS A 25 -16.52 -14.82 -11.40
N LEU A 26 -16.23 -14.37 -12.62
CA LEU A 26 -16.31 -15.20 -13.83
C LEU A 26 -15.17 -16.21 -13.93
N CYS A 27 -13.93 -15.80 -13.65
CA CYS A 27 -12.75 -16.65 -13.85
C CYS A 27 -12.25 -17.36 -12.58
N GLY A 28 -12.89 -17.12 -11.42
CA GLY A 28 -12.49 -17.70 -10.13
C GLY A 28 -11.12 -17.23 -9.62
N LYS A 29 -10.47 -16.29 -10.31
CA LYS A 29 -9.17 -15.73 -9.98
C LYS A 29 -9.28 -14.20 -9.93
N PRO A 30 -8.56 -13.52 -9.03
CA PRO A 30 -8.58 -12.07 -9.03
C PRO A 30 -7.82 -11.49 -10.22
N PHE A 31 -8.35 -10.40 -10.77
CA PHE A 31 -7.58 -9.43 -11.54
C PHE A 31 -6.39 -8.93 -10.69
N ASP A 32 -5.31 -8.42 -11.30
CA ASP A 32 -4.06 -8.10 -10.58
C ASP A 32 -4.32 -7.40 -9.23
N ARG A 33 -4.04 -8.12 -8.13
CA ARG A 33 -4.30 -7.64 -6.77
C ARG A 33 -3.55 -6.35 -6.45
N GLY A 34 -2.36 -6.16 -7.03
CA GLY A 34 -1.58 -4.92 -6.86
C GLY A 34 -2.37 -3.73 -7.40
N PHE A 35 -2.78 -3.83 -8.66
CA PHE A 35 -3.60 -2.83 -9.32
C PHE A 35 -4.94 -2.56 -8.61
N ILE A 36 -5.64 -3.62 -8.17
CA ILE A 36 -6.87 -3.45 -7.38
C ILE A 36 -6.57 -2.66 -6.08
N GLY A 37 -5.47 -2.99 -5.39
CA GLY A 37 -5.04 -2.27 -4.20
C GLY A 37 -4.83 -0.79 -4.45
N GLU A 38 -4.10 -0.44 -5.53
CA GLU A 38 -3.89 0.94 -5.96
C GLU A 38 -5.22 1.68 -6.20
N LEU A 39 -6.15 1.06 -6.93
CA LEU A 39 -7.47 1.64 -7.20
C LEU A 39 -8.31 1.84 -5.94
N LEU A 40 -8.23 0.92 -4.96
CA LEU A 40 -8.94 1.07 -3.68
C LEU A 40 -8.39 2.22 -2.85
N VAL A 41 -7.06 2.42 -2.84
CA VAL A 41 -6.44 3.58 -2.19
C VAL A 41 -6.87 4.87 -2.89
N LEU A 42 -6.81 4.89 -4.22
CA LEU A 42 -7.27 6.00 -5.06
C LEU A 42 -8.73 6.38 -4.75
N GLU A 43 -9.64 5.42 -4.78
CA GLU A 43 -11.06 5.64 -4.48
C GLU A 43 -11.25 6.23 -3.09
N ARG A 44 -10.53 5.69 -2.09
CA ARG A 44 -10.62 6.16 -0.71
C ARG A 44 -10.09 7.57 -0.54
N LEU A 45 -8.96 7.91 -1.16
CA LEU A 45 -8.39 9.26 -1.12
C LEU A 45 -9.34 10.29 -1.74
N LEU A 46 -9.93 9.97 -2.88
CA LEU A 46 -10.89 10.87 -3.55
C LEU A 46 -12.15 11.07 -2.70
N LYS A 47 -12.66 10.02 -2.05
CA LYS A 47 -13.80 10.13 -1.11
C LYS A 47 -13.45 10.98 0.12
N THR A 48 -12.26 10.79 0.70
CA THR A 48 -11.85 11.51 1.91
C THR A 48 -11.47 12.98 1.63
N TYR A 49 -10.75 13.23 0.54
CA TYR A 49 -10.08 14.51 0.28
C TYR A 49 -10.60 15.25 -0.95
N GLY A 50 -11.52 14.67 -1.72
CA GLY A 50 -12.02 15.24 -2.99
C GLY A 50 -12.54 16.67 -2.86
N ALA A 51 -13.29 16.98 -1.81
CA ALA A 51 -13.75 18.36 -1.56
C ALA A 51 -12.58 19.32 -1.32
N LYS A 52 -11.56 18.89 -0.57
CA LYS A 52 -10.35 19.69 -0.31
C LYS A 52 -9.54 19.87 -1.59
N LEU A 53 -9.40 18.84 -2.43
CA LEU A 53 -8.70 18.94 -3.72
C LEU A 53 -9.28 20.03 -4.65
N CYS A 54 -10.55 20.40 -4.46
CA CYS A 54 -11.21 21.46 -5.20
C CYS A 54 -11.12 22.85 -4.53
N SER A 55 -10.77 22.92 -3.24
CA SER A 55 -10.90 24.16 -2.46
C SER A 55 -9.74 25.14 -2.65
N PHE A 56 -8.62 24.69 -3.23
CA PHE A 56 -7.44 25.53 -3.39
C PHE A 56 -6.65 25.17 -4.64
N ALA A 57 -6.16 26.18 -5.36
CA ALA A 57 -5.48 25.99 -6.64
C ALA A 57 -4.18 25.17 -6.53
N ALA A 58 -3.42 25.35 -5.43
CA ALA A 58 -2.20 24.59 -5.19
C ALA A 58 -2.43 23.12 -4.78
N ASN A 59 -3.69 22.69 -4.60
CA ASN A 59 -3.99 21.30 -4.29
C ASN A 59 -3.88 20.44 -5.55
N GLY A 60 -3.20 19.31 -5.41
CA GLY A 60 -2.83 18.44 -6.50
C GLY A 60 -3.06 16.98 -6.18
N PHE A 61 -3.26 16.19 -7.23
CA PHE A 61 -3.40 14.76 -7.14
C PHE A 61 -2.76 14.13 -8.36
N GLN A 62 -1.91 13.13 -8.16
CA GLN A 62 -1.28 12.40 -9.25
C GLN A 62 -1.31 10.91 -8.97
N TYR A 63 -1.72 10.14 -9.97
CA TYR A 63 -1.61 8.68 -9.97
C TYR A 63 -0.64 8.27 -11.06
N VAL A 64 0.40 7.55 -10.67
CA VAL A 64 1.44 7.01 -11.57
C VAL A 64 1.47 5.47 -11.54
N GLY A 65 0.83 4.88 -10.53
CA GLY A 65 0.76 3.45 -10.30
C GLY A 65 2.13 2.78 -10.12
N SER A 66 2.13 1.45 -10.14
CA SER A 66 3.33 0.62 -9.99
C SER A 66 4.45 0.87 -11.04
N ALA A 67 4.20 1.65 -12.09
CA ALA A 67 5.23 2.02 -13.08
C ALA A 67 6.32 2.92 -12.46
N ASN A 68 5.97 3.72 -11.46
CA ASN A 68 6.93 4.49 -10.70
C ASN A 68 7.45 3.64 -9.53
N LYS A 69 8.75 3.33 -9.55
CA LYS A 69 9.40 2.49 -8.52
C LYS A 69 9.47 3.13 -7.12
N ARG A 70 9.01 4.37 -6.94
CA ARG A 70 9.12 5.10 -5.65
C ARG A 70 7.79 5.23 -4.92
N TRP A 71 6.71 5.56 -5.62
CA TRP A 71 5.37 5.78 -5.06
C TRP A 71 4.32 5.65 -6.16
N ASP A 72 3.08 5.30 -5.79
CA ASP A 72 1.99 5.06 -6.74
C ASP A 72 1.07 6.29 -6.89
N ILE A 73 0.90 7.04 -5.79
CA ILE A 73 0.04 8.22 -5.73
C ILE A 73 0.78 9.36 -5.01
N SER A 74 0.59 10.60 -5.46
CA SER A 74 0.92 11.80 -4.70
C SER A 74 -0.34 12.64 -4.47
N LEU A 75 -0.46 13.21 -3.27
CA LEU A 75 -1.57 14.06 -2.86
C LEU A 75 -1.01 15.31 -2.20
N THR A 76 -1.35 16.48 -2.74
CA THR A 76 -0.94 17.79 -2.22
C THR A 76 -2.15 18.54 -1.71
N LEU A 77 -2.09 18.96 -0.43
CA LEU A 77 -3.09 19.81 0.22
C LEU A 77 -2.38 21.01 0.88
N GLY A 78 -2.66 22.22 0.40
CA GLY A 78 -1.99 23.45 0.83
C GLY A 78 -0.50 23.39 0.49
N LYS A 79 0.35 23.49 1.51
CA LYS A 79 1.82 23.42 1.38
C LYS A 79 2.39 22.01 1.61
N LYS A 80 1.55 21.01 1.89
CA LYS A 80 2.00 19.66 2.23
C LYS A 80 1.69 18.69 1.09
N THR A 81 2.72 17.99 0.63
CA THR A 81 2.61 16.86 -0.30
C THR A 81 2.92 15.58 0.46
N VAL A 82 2.04 14.58 0.31
CA VAL A 82 2.30 13.21 0.75
C VAL A 82 2.38 12.27 -0.45
N TYR A 83 3.24 11.28 -0.34
CA TYR A 83 3.39 10.21 -1.31
C TYR A 83 2.85 8.93 -0.72
N LEU A 84 2.19 8.10 -1.52
CA LEU A 84 1.60 6.86 -1.07
C LEU A 84 2.11 5.69 -1.91
N ASN A 85 2.38 4.58 -1.25
CA ASN A 85 2.69 3.32 -1.88
C ASN A 85 1.67 2.27 -1.40
N ALA A 86 0.81 1.83 -2.32
CA ALA A 86 -0.29 0.92 -2.08
C ALA A 86 0.22 -0.52 -2.08
N LYS A 87 -0.06 -1.25 -0.99
CA LYS A 87 0.42 -2.61 -0.79
C LYS A 87 -0.75 -3.56 -0.57
N ALA A 88 -0.98 -4.43 -1.55
CA ALA A 88 -1.98 -5.49 -1.43
C ALA A 88 -1.39 -6.74 -0.78
N THR A 89 -2.13 -7.35 0.15
CA THR A 89 -1.86 -8.71 0.62
C THR A 89 -2.06 -9.71 -0.52
N ARG A 90 -1.05 -10.56 -0.75
CA ARG A 90 -1.13 -11.62 -1.77
C ARG A 90 -1.13 -13.03 -1.19
N VAL A 91 -0.40 -13.23 -0.09
CA VAL A 91 -0.14 -14.57 0.46
C VAL A 91 -1.05 -14.81 1.66
N LYS A 92 -1.71 -15.97 1.65
CA LYS A 92 -2.58 -16.44 2.73
C LYS A 92 -1.92 -17.56 3.52
N ASP A 93 -2.36 -17.74 4.76
CA ASP A 93 -2.04 -18.94 5.51
C ASP A 93 -2.90 -20.14 5.08
N LYS A 94 -2.68 -21.30 5.72
CA LYS A 94 -3.44 -22.53 5.46
C LYS A 94 -4.94 -22.39 5.73
N THR A 95 -5.34 -21.41 6.54
CA THR A 95 -6.73 -21.10 6.89
C THR A 95 -7.35 -20.04 5.95
N LYS A 96 -6.66 -19.68 4.86
CA LYS A 96 -7.08 -18.67 3.88
C LYS A 96 -7.17 -17.24 4.44
N ASN A 97 -6.52 -16.97 5.58
CA ASN A 97 -6.38 -15.61 6.12
C ASN A 97 -5.17 -14.91 5.51
N PRO A 98 -5.22 -13.58 5.26
CA PRO A 98 -4.04 -12.84 4.79
C PRO A 98 -2.90 -12.99 5.79
N ARG A 99 -1.73 -13.42 5.31
CA ARG A 99 -0.57 -13.73 6.14
C ARG A 99 0.59 -12.78 5.89
N TRP A 100 0.94 -12.55 4.63
CA TRP A 100 2.10 -11.74 4.28
C TRP A 100 1.74 -10.59 3.35
N VAL A 101 2.36 -9.45 3.64
CA VAL A 101 2.32 -8.27 2.78
C VAL A 101 3.70 -8.03 2.17
N ARG A 102 3.74 -7.96 0.85
CA ARG A 102 4.97 -7.65 0.10
C ARG A 102 5.20 -6.15 0.08
N GLN A 103 6.42 -5.73 0.36
CA GLN A 103 6.89 -4.35 0.25
C GLN A 103 8.23 -4.29 -0.47
N GLN A 104 8.50 -3.15 -1.09
CA GLN A 104 9.85 -2.86 -1.55
C GLN A 104 10.65 -2.34 -0.36
N ALA A 105 11.65 -3.11 0.05
CA ALA A 105 12.46 -2.87 1.24
C ALA A 105 13.48 -1.74 1.09
N LYS A 106 13.95 -1.56 -0.15
CA LYS A 106 15.15 -0.80 -0.51
C LYS A 106 15.14 0.67 -0.10
N THR A 107 14.01 1.15 0.40
CA THR A 107 13.81 2.51 0.86
C THR A 107 14.22 2.70 2.32
N TYR A 108 14.29 1.65 3.15
CA TYR A 108 14.67 1.78 4.57
C TYR A 108 15.44 0.59 5.17
N CYS A 109 15.48 -0.56 4.51
CA CYS A 109 16.33 -1.68 4.94
C CYS A 109 16.92 -2.41 3.73
N VAL A 110 18.10 -2.98 3.92
CA VAL A 110 18.68 -3.90 2.95
C VAL A 110 18.09 -5.29 3.21
N ILE A 111 17.63 -5.96 2.16
CA ILE A 111 17.19 -7.36 2.25
C ILE A 111 18.17 -8.19 1.45
N GLU A 112 18.94 -8.99 2.17
CA GLU A 112 19.77 -10.03 1.60
C GLU A 112 19.03 -11.37 1.73
N VAL A 113 19.39 -12.30 0.85
CA VAL A 113 18.88 -13.66 0.92
C VAL A 113 20.07 -14.60 1.00
N ASP A 114 20.13 -15.35 2.09
CA ASP A 114 21.08 -16.44 2.25
C ASP A 114 20.89 -17.43 1.08
N PRO A 115 21.92 -17.67 0.25
CA PRO A 115 21.79 -18.51 -0.93
C PRO A 115 21.58 -19.99 -0.60
N GLU A 116 22.07 -20.47 0.55
CA GLU A 116 21.99 -21.87 0.97
C GLU A 116 20.66 -22.17 1.66
N THR A 117 20.27 -21.30 2.59
CA THR A 117 19.07 -21.53 3.41
C THR A 117 17.83 -20.81 2.87
N SER A 118 17.99 -19.94 1.87
CA SER A 118 16.94 -19.06 1.33
C SER A 118 16.27 -18.15 2.36
N LYS A 119 16.92 -17.91 3.51
CA LYS A 119 16.42 -17.04 4.58
C LYS A 119 16.65 -15.57 4.24
N GLN A 120 15.70 -14.71 4.61
CA GLN A 120 15.87 -13.26 4.50
C GLN A 120 16.73 -12.75 5.65
N ILE A 121 17.76 -11.99 5.32
CA ILE A 121 18.58 -11.24 6.27
C ILE A 121 18.19 -9.78 6.09
N VAL A 122 17.53 -9.22 7.09
CA VAL A 122 17.19 -7.79 7.12
C VAL A 122 18.40 -7.04 7.65
N GLY A 123 19.17 -6.46 6.73
CA GLY A 123 20.34 -5.66 7.00
C GLY A 123 20.02 -4.30 7.63
N LYS A 124 21.08 -3.56 7.96
CA LYS A 124 21.03 -2.29 8.69
C LYS A 124 20.10 -1.28 8.00
N GLU A 125 19.43 -0.49 8.83
CA GLU A 125 18.64 0.67 8.42
C GLU A 125 19.45 1.54 7.46
N ILE A 126 18.93 1.75 6.25
CA ILE A 126 19.49 2.75 5.32
C ILE A 126 19.11 4.11 5.91
N ASP A 127 20.02 5.08 5.84
CA ASP A 127 19.77 6.43 6.35
C ASP A 127 18.42 6.93 5.82
N ILE A 128 17.44 6.99 6.72
CA ILE A 128 16.08 7.31 6.36
C ILE A 128 16.08 8.79 6.05
N ASP A 129 15.67 9.16 4.83
CA ASP A 129 15.31 10.54 4.59
C ASP A 129 14.14 10.91 5.52
N ASN A 130 14.50 11.55 6.64
CA ASN A 130 13.60 12.02 7.68
C ASN A 130 12.58 13.05 7.13
N GLY A 131 12.81 13.58 5.91
CA GLY A 131 11.91 14.47 5.19
C GLY A 131 10.92 13.76 4.25
N SER A 132 11.02 12.44 4.07
CA SER A 132 10.13 11.73 3.14
C SER A 132 8.69 11.66 3.69
N ASN A 133 7.79 12.45 3.11
CA ASN A 133 6.34 12.37 3.36
C ASN A 133 5.69 11.13 2.69
N LEU A 134 6.39 9.99 2.70
CA LEU A 134 5.95 8.73 2.12
C LEU A 134 5.16 7.92 3.15
N PHE A 135 4.04 7.35 2.71
CA PHE A 135 3.21 6.45 3.49
C PHE A 135 3.00 5.13 2.74
N TYR A 136 3.10 4.04 3.47
CA TYR A 136 2.63 2.74 3.01
C TYR A 136 1.14 2.61 3.36
N VAL A 137 0.32 2.30 2.36
CA VAL A 137 -1.11 2.05 2.54
C VAL A 137 -1.39 0.60 2.20
N PHE A 138 -1.66 -0.19 3.23
CA PHE A 138 -1.97 -1.60 3.08
C PHE A 138 -3.46 -1.82 2.91
N VAL A 139 -3.82 -2.67 1.96
CA VAL A 139 -5.22 -2.94 1.59
C VAL A 139 -5.46 -4.44 1.54
N ASP A 140 -6.54 -4.88 2.21
CA ASP A 140 -7.02 -6.26 2.14
C ASP A 140 -7.95 -6.47 0.93
N VAL A 141 -7.31 -6.63 -0.23
CA VAL A 141 -7.98 -6.82 -1.51
C VAL A 141 -8.86 -8.07 -1.54
N ASP A 142 -8.46 -9.13 -0.83
CA ASP A 142 -9.25 -10.37 -0.79
C ASP A 142 -10.57 -10.18 -0.04
N THR A 143 -10.54 -9.47 1.09
CA THR A 143 -11.76 -9.08 1.81
C THR A 143 -12.66 -8.22 0.92
N TRP A 144 -12.09 -7.29 0.16
CA TRP A 144 -12.86 -6.50 -0.81
C TRP A 144 -13.48 -7.34 -1.93
N ILE A 145 -12.75 -8.28 -2.53
CA ILE A 145 -13.28 -9.14 -3.59
C ILE A 145 -14.51 -9.89 -3.07
N LYS A 146 -14.41 -10.45 -1.85
CA LYS A 146 -15.48 -11.24 -1.22
C LYS A 146 -16.68 -10.39 -0.80
N HIS A 147 -16.43 -9.29 -0.09
CA HIS A 147 -17.48 -8.57 0.65
C HIS A 147 -17.82 -7.20 0.04
N GLY A 148 -17.02 -6.69 -0.89
CA GLY A 148 -17.16 -5.34 -1.45
C GLY A 148 -16.66 -4.22 -0.55
N THR A 149 -16.14 -4.56 0.63
CA THR A 149 -15.58 -3.64 1.62
C THR A 149 -14.19 -4.12 2.04
N THR A 150 -13.33 -3.21 2.46
CA THR A 150 -11.98 -3.52 2.97
C THR A 150 -11.57 -2.57 4.07
N ASN A 151 -10.60 -3.01 4.85
CA ASN A 151 -9.84 -2.18 5.75
C ASN A 151 -8.64 -1.57 5.03
N PHE A 152 -8.25 -0.39 5.52
CA PHE A 152 -7.05 0.31 5.12
C PHE A 152 -6.17 0.45 6.35
N PHE A 153 -4.87 0.27 6.16
CA PHE A 153 -3.88 0.45 7.21
C PHE A 153 -2.79 1.37 6.69
N THR A 154 -2.40 2.35 7.50
CA THR A 154 -1.52 3.43 7.02
C THR A 154 -0.37 3.64 7.98
N LEU A 155 0.85 3.56 7.43
CA LEU A 155 2.08 3.72 8.18
C LEU A 155 3.02 4.66 7.43
N SER A 156 3.59 5.63 8.14
CA SER A 156 4.64 6.47 7.53
C SER A 156 5.88 5.64 7.27
N HIS A 157 6.65 6.03 6.27
CA HIS A 157 7.91 5.40 5.92
C HIS A 157 8.86 5.28 7.11
N LYS A 158 9.02 6.39 7.87
CA LYS A 158 9.77 6.43 9.13
C LYS A 158 9.30 5.38 10.15
N LYS A 159 8.01 5.32 10.45
CA LYS A 159 7.47 4.35 11.41
C LYS A 159 7.60 2.91 10.92
N ALA A 160 7.44 2.68 9.62
CA ALA A 160 7.63 1.36 9.02
C ALA A 160 9.08 0.89 9.21
N ALA A 161 10.04 1.79 9.01
CA ALA A 161 11.44 1.49 9.27
C ALA A 161 11.70 1.19 10.74
N GLU A 162 11.31 2.07 11.66
CA GLU A 162 11.51 1.90 13.11
C GLU A 162 10.94 0.57 13.65
N ILE A 163 9.72 0.22 13.22
CA ILE A 163 9.00 -0.95 13.74
C ILE A 163 9.46 -2.23 13.05
N PHE A 164 9.48 -2.22 11.72
CA PHE A 164 9.71 -3.45 10.97
C PHE A 164 11.20 -3.78 10.87
N SER A 165 12.10 -2.82 10.69
CA SER A 165 13.54 -3.13 10.66
C SER A 165 13.98 -3.77 11.99
N LYS A 166 13.54 -3.23 13.13
CA LYS A 166 13.86 -3.76 14.46
C LYS A 166 13.24 -5.12 14.74
N LYS A 167 11.98 -5.33 14.35
CA LYS A 167 11.30 -6.61 14.56
C LYS A 167 11.90 -7.72 13.70
N TYR A 168 12.11 -7.44 12.42
CA TYR A 168 12.49 -8.45 11.44
C TYR A 168 14.00 -8.66 11.30
N SER A 169 14.84 -7.72 11.77
CA SER A 169 16.29 -7.96 11.92
C SER A 169 16.62 -9.04 12.97
N ARG A 170 15.78 -9.18 14.00
CA ARG A 170 15.96 -10.19 15.07
C ARG A 170 15.35 -11.55 14.73
N LEU A 171 14.45 -11.60 13.76
CA LEU A 171 13.71 -12.79 13.39
C LEU A 171 14.31 -13.39 12.13
N TYR A 172 14.95 -14.56 12.26
CA TYR A 172 15.23 -15.42 11.10
C TYR A 172 13.90 -15.73 10.40
N HIS A 173 13.69 -15.13 9.25
CA HIS A 173 12.41 -15.13 8.56
C HIS A 173 12.20 -16.46 7.83
N ASN A 174 11.66 -17.43 8.55
CA ASN A 174 11.76 -18.84 8.18
C ASN A 174 10.92 -19.30 6.97
N ARG A 175 10.14 -18.46 6.27
CA ARG A 175 9.27 -18.98 5.16
C ARG A 175 8.52 -17.92 4.35
N VAL A 176 9.21 -16.93 3.77
CA VAL A 176 8.57 -16.12 2.72
C VAL A 176 9.40 -16.16 1.45
N ARG A 177 9.14 -17.17 0.61
CA ARG A 177 9.56 -17.10 -0.77
C ARG A 177 8.48 -17.54 -1.75
N GLU A 178 8.22 -16.63 -2.68
CA GLU A 178 8.13 -16.93 -4.10
C GLU A 178 9.39 -16.28 -4.74
N SER A 179 10.38 -17.07 -5.21
CA SER A 179 11.56 -16.63 -6.02
C SER A 179 12.69 -15.78 -5.38
N ARG A 180 13.79 -15.54 -6.13
CA ARG A 180 15.00 -14.73 -5.79
C ARG A 180 14.77 -13.23 -5.53
N SER A 181 13.60 -12.86 -5.03
CA SER A 181 13.27 -11.46 -4.80
C SER A 181 13.95 -10.87 -3.56
N THR A 182 14.31 -9.59 -3.66
CA THR A 182 14.79 -8.72 -2.56
C THR A 182 13.65 -7.91 -1.93
N ASP A 183 12.40 -8.31 -2.16
CA ASP A 183 11.26 -7.69 -1.49
C ASP A 183 11.23 -8.03 -0.01
N PHE A 184 10.80 -7.06 0.77
CA PHE A 184 10.55 -7.24 2.19
C PHE A 184 9.13 -7.74 2.41
N TRP A 185 8.99 -8.77 3.23
CA TRP A 185 7.71 -9.35 3.55
C TRP A 185 7.45 -9.18 5.03
N ILE A 186 6.29 -8.61 5.35
CA ILE A 186 5.85 -8.43 6.73
C ILE A 186 4.58 -9.22 6.99
N GLU A 187 4.41 -9.71 8.21
CA GLU A 187 3.20 -10.35 8.65
C GLU A 187 2.04 -9.35 8.64
N TYR A 188 0.92 -9.76 8.07
CA TYR A 188 -0.29 -8.94 8.00
C TYR A 188 -0.78 -8.53 9.40
N LYS A 189 -0.59 -9.38 10.42
CA LYS A 189 -0.98 -9.08 11.80
C LYS A 189 -0.31 -7.82 12.34
N ASP A 190 0.93 -7.54 11.92
CA ASP A 190 1.71 -6.38 12.35
C ASP A 190 1.23 -5.09 11.68
N VAL A 191 0.52 -5.22 10.57
CA VAL A 191 -0.06 -4.10 9.83
C VAL A 191 -1.42 -3.72 10.38
N LYS A 192 -2.19 -4.70 10.89
CA LYS A 192 -3.57 -4.49 11.35
C LYS A 192 -3.69 -3.41 12.42
N GLU A 193 -2.66 -3.24 13.25
CA GLU A 193 -2.61 -2.23 14.31
C GLU A 193 -2.66 -0.79 13.77
N PHE A 194 -2.31 -0.56 12.51
CA PHE A 194 -2.29 0.76 11.87
C PHE A 194 -3.58 1.10 11.11
N THR A 195 -4.71 0.57 11.55
CA THR A 195 -6.02 0.78 10.91
C THR A 195 -6.33 2.28 10.74
N ASP A 196 -6.62 2.67 9.50
CA ASP A 196 -7.06 4.02 9.10
C ASP A 196 -8.09 3.93 7.97
N PRO A 197 -9.37 3.62 8.27
CA PRO A 197 -10.39 3.31 7.27
C PRO A 197 -10.67 4.46 6.29
N ASN A 198 -10.29 5.67 6.67
CA ASN A 198 -10.52 6.89 5.89
C ASN A 198 -9.23 7.56 5.43
N LEU A 199 -8.06 6.94 5.64
CA LEU A 199 -6.75 7.52 5.32
C LEU A 199 -6.54 8.92 5.93
N ARG A 200 -7.21 9.23 7.05
CA ARG A 200 -7.23 10.57 7.63
C ARG A 200 -5.90 10.95 8.28
N ARG A 201 -5.08 9.98 8.66
CA ARG A 201 -3.82 10.18 9.36
C ARG A 201 -2.72 10.77 8.47
N LEU A 202 -2.87 10.71 7.14
CA LEU A 202 -1.89 11.22 6.17
C LEU A 202 -1.55 12.71 6.38
N PHE A 203 -2.53 13.51 6.80
CA PHE A 203 -2.39 14.95 6.99
C PHE A 203 -2.64 15.41 8.44
N LYS A 204 -2.71 14.49 9.40
CA LYS A 204 -2.79 14.81 10.82
C LYS A 204 -1.40 14.66 11.42
N GLN A 205 -0.69 15.77 11.54
CA GLN A 205 0.53 15.92 12.33
C GLN A 205 0.40 17.24 13.07
#